data_AF-A0A9D1SIN8-F1
#
_entry.id   AF-A0A9D1SIN8-F1
#
_cell.length_a   1.000
_cell.length_b   1.000
_cell.length_c   1.000
_cell.angle_alpha   90.00
_cell.angle_beta   90.00
_cell.angle_gamma   90.00
#
_symmetry.space_group_name_H-M   'P 1'
#
loop_
_entity.id
_entity.type
_entity.pdbx_description
1 polymer ?
#
loop_
_entity_poly.entity_id
_entity_poly.type
_entity_poly.pdbx_seq_one_letter_code
_entity_poly.pdbx_strand_id
1 'polypeptide(L)'
;MKKISMALTGGAMLFGIVALIVYGCTGVTVFSSQLSPGMFATAVIGLIIGAFSIVMIVTGLWPEVMARFLKLIIFICFLMWLMALLFYIASQVNYLASIFVGIDGTKFTAEFIIIVLFLLIAAGCTLAASIVCRPCAKEAANER
;
A
#
# COMPACT_ATOMS: atom_id res chain seq x y z
N MET A 1 10.76 14.35 -12.72
CA MET A 1 10.31 13.02 -12.19
C MET A 1 9.60 13.07 -10.83
N LYS A 2 9.71 14.16 -10.05
CA LYS A 2 8.95 14.35 -8.79
C LYS A 2 7.43 14.15 -8.96
N LYS A 3 6.86 14.74 -10.03
CA LYS A 3 5.43 14.60 -10.37
C LYS A 3 4.97 13.15 -10.62
N ILE A 4 5.82 12.33 -11.24
CA ILE A 4 5.53 10.91 -11.51
C ILE A 4 5.52 10.11 -10.21
N SER A 5 6.54 10.29 -9.36
CA SER A 5 6.59 9.64 -8.05
C SER A 5 5.40 10.05 -7.18
N MET A 6 5.01 11.33 -7.21
CA MET A 6 3.86 11.82 -6.48
C MET A 6 2.54 11.21 -6.97
N ALA A 7 2.34 11.16 -8.30
CA ALA A 7 1.15 10.56 -8.88
C ALA A 7 1.05 9.05 -8.57
N LEU A 8 2.17 8.33 -8.61
CA LEU A 8 2.24 6.91 -8.28
C LEU A 8 1.96 6.67 -6.79
N THR A 9 2.56 7.43 -5.88
CA THR A 9 2.29 7.30 -4.44
C THR A 9 0.85 7.70 -4.10
N GLY A 10 0.34 8.78 -4.70
CA GLY A 10 -1.06 9.20 -4.51
C GLY A 10 -2.06 8.19 -5.05
N GLY A 11 -1.82 7.66 -6.25
CA GLY A 11 -2.62 6.59 -6.83
C GLY A 11 -2.63 5.34 -5.95
N ALA A 12 -1.45 4.92 -5.45
CA ALA A 12 -1.36 3.80 -4.51
C ALA A 12 -2.20 4.00 -3.25
N MET A 13 -2.19 5.21 -2.68
CA MET A 13 -3.02 5.52 -1.52
C MET A 13 -4.51 5.41 -1.83
N LEU A 14 -4.97 5.87 -3.00
CA LEU A 14 -6.38 5.74 -3.40
C LEU A 14 -6.80 4.26 -3.49
N PHE A 15 -5.99 3.43 -4.16
CA PHE A 15 -6.25 1.99 -4.22
C PHE A 15 -6.21 1.34 -2.83
N GLY A 16 -5.25 1.74 -1.99
CA GLY A 16 -5.15 1.26 -0.60
C GLY A 16 -6.35 1.66 0.27
N ILE A 17 -6.88 2.88 0.12
CA ILE A 17 -8.09 3.35 0.82
C ILE A 17 -9.29 2.54 0.38
N VAL A 18 -9.48 2.32 -0.93
CA VAL A 18 -10.60 1.52 -1.42
C VAL A 18 -10.50 0.08 -0.91
N ALA A 19 -9.30 -0.52 -0.90
CA ALA A 19 -9.09 -1.86 -0.33
C ALA A 19 -9.44 -1.90 1.18
N LEU A 20 -9.07 -0.87 1.94
CA LEU A 20 -9.42 -0.73 3.36
C LEU A 20 -10.92 -0.59 3.60
N ILE A 21 -11.61 0.20 2.78
CA ILE A 21 -13.07 0.39 2.88
C ILE A 21 -13.79 -0.93 2.57
N VAL A 22 -13.44 -1.57 1.46
CA VAL A 22 -14.04 -2.87 1.08
C VAL A 22 -13.77 -3.89 2.17
N TYR A 23 -12.53 -3.98 2.68
CA TYR A 23 -12.20 -4.89 3.78
C TYR A 23 -12.97 -4.57 5.07
N GLY A 24 -13.14 -3.29 5.41
CA GLY A 24 -13.92 -2.89 6.59
C GLY A 24 -15.41 -3.26 6.48
N CYS A 25 -15.96 -3.25 5.27
CA CYS A 25 -17.37 -3.62 5.03
C CYS A 25 -17.58 -5.14 4.89
N THR A 26 -16.58 -5.89 4.41
CA THR A 26 -16.77 -7.29 3.97
C THR A 26 -15.80 -8.28 4.62
N GLY A 27 -14.92 -7.82 5.52
CA GLY A 27 -13.86 -8.65 6.09
C GLY A 27 -14.32 -9.61 7.18
N VAL A 28 -15.51 -9.40 7.75
CA VAL A 28 -16.16 -10.36 8.67
C VAL A 28 -17.01 -11.31 7.84
N THR A 29 -16.67 -12.59 7.89
CA THR A 29 -17.34 -13.64 7.13
C THR A 29 -17.58 -14.85 8.02
N VAL A 30 -18.29 -15.86 7.51
CA VAL A 30 -18.44 -17.15 8.19
C VAL A 30 -17.09 -17.85 8.44
N PHE A 31 -16.04 -17.47 7.70
CA PHE A 31 -14.68 -18.02 7.85
C PHE A 31 -13.77 -17.17 8.73
N SER A 32 -14.18 -15.93 9.04
CA SER A 32 -13.41 -15.00 9.86
C SER A 32 -14.35 -14.14 10.70
N SER A 33 -14.40 -14.44 11.98
CA SER A 33 -15.26 -13.76 12.96
C SER A 33 -14.74 -12.38 13.40
N GLN A 34 -13.51 -12.02 13.01
CA GLN A 34 -12.88 -10.75 13.36
C GLN A 34 -12.02 -10.22 12.20
N LEU A 35 -11.94 -8.89 12.10
CA LEU A 35 -11.02 -8.24 11.18
C LEU A 35 -9.58 -8.42 11.64
N SER A 36 -8.67 -8.67 10.69
CA SER A 36 -7.23 -8.83 10.93
C SER A 36 -6.63 -7.51 11.39
N PRO A 37 -6.17 -7.43 12.66
CA PRO A 37 -5.55 -6.20 13.17
C PRO A 37 -4.25 -5.88 12.42
N GLY A 38 -3.54 -6.91 11.96
CA GLY A 38 -2.31 -6.76 11.18
C GLY A 38 -2.56 -6.09 9.83
N MET A 39 -3.64 -6.46 9.12
CA MET A 39 -4.01 -5.82 7.85
C MET A 39 -4.32 -4.34 8.06
N PHE A 40 -5.16 -4.02 9.06
CA PHE A 40 -5.50 -2.62 9.36
C PHE A 40 -4.28 -1.80 9.79
N ALA A 41 -3.49 -2.30 10.73
CA ALA A 41 -2.33 -1.58 11.25
C ALA A 41 -1.33 -1.25 10.14
N THR A 42 -0.99 -2.25 9.31
CA THR A 42 -0.02 -2.06 8.23
C THR A 42 -0.57 -1.20 7.09
N ALA A 43 -1.84 -1.33 6.73
CA ALA A 43 -2.46 -0.48 5.71
C ALA A 43 -2.55 1.00 6.18
N VAL A 44 -2.91 1.25 7.44
CA VAL A 44 -2.95 2.60 8.01
C VAL A 44 -1.56 3.21 8.12
N ILE A 45 -0.55 2.45 8.57
CA ILE A 45 0.85 2.91 8.56
C ILE A 45 1.30 3.21 7.12
N GLY A 46 0.93 2.36 6.16
CA GLY A 46 1.17 2.60 4.73
C GLY A 46 0.59 3.92 4.23
N LEU A 47 -0.66 4.25 4.63
CA LEU A 47 -1.28 5.54 4.32
C LEU A 47 -0.55 6.72 4.94
N ILE A 48 -0.16 6.62 6.22
CA ILE A 48 0.56 7.69 6.93
C ILE A 48 1.92 7.95 6.25
N ILE A 49 2.67 6.89 5.95
CA ILE A 49 3.98 7.01 5.28
C ILE A 49 3.81 7.54 3.84
N GLY A 50 2.78 7.09 3.13
CA GLY A 50 2.44 7.58 1.79
C GLY A 50 2.11 9.08 1.78
N ALA A 51 1.24 9.51 2.69
CA ALA A 51 0.87 10.91 2.88
C ALA A 51 2.10 11.76 3.23
N PHE A 52 2.90 11.28 4.19
CA PHE A 52 4.15 11.92 4.59
C PHE A 52 5.12 12.07 3.41
N SER A 53 5.26 11.03 2.58
CA SER A 53 6.10 11.06 1.39
C SER A 53 5.62 12.10 0.37
N ILE A 54 4.31 12.21 0.15
CA ILE A 54 3.73 13.22 -0.74
C ILE A 54 4.00 14.63 -0.20
N VAL A 55 3.76 14.87 1.09
CA VAL A 55 4.04 16.17 1.73
C VAL A 55 5.51 16.53 1.55
N MET A 56 6.45 15.59 1.76
CA MET A 56 7.87 15.83 1.53
C MET A 56 8.21 16.18 0.08
N ILE A 57 7.58 15.52 -0.89
CA ILE A 57 7.78 15.84 -2.32
C ILE A 57 7.22 17.22 -2.68
N VAL A 58 6.07 17.60 -2.12
CA VAL A 58 5.38 18.87 -2.43
C VAL A 58 6.08 20.05 -1.77
N THR A 59 6.37 19.98 -0.47
CA THR A 59 6.84 21.16 0.27
C THR A 59 8.32 21.43 0.03
N GLY A 60 9.14 20.41 -0.23
CA GLY A 60 10.58 20.56 -0.49
C GLY A 60 11.40 21.18 0.67
N LEU A 61 10.73 21.59 1.75
CA LEU A 61 11.25 22.35 2.90
C LEU A 61 11.88 21.46 3.98
N TRP A 62 12.44 20.31 3.57
CA TRP A 62 12.96 19.32 4.51
C TRP A 62 14.49 19.29 4.52
N PRO A 63 15.11 18.94 5.67
CA PRO A 63 16.56 18.86 5.79
C PRO A 63 17.15 18.00 4.68
N GLU A 64 18.31 18.38 4.13
CA GLU A 64 18.96 17.64 3.04
C GLU A 64 19.17 16.15 3.37
N VAL A 65 19.36 15.84 4.65
CA VAL A 65 19.45 14.48 5.17
C VAL A 65 18.17 13.69 4.87
N MET A 66 16.99 14.25 5.17
CA MET A 66 15.70 13.60 4.92
C MET A 66 15.39 13.47 3.42
N ALA A 67 15.81 14.43 2.61
CA ALA A 67 15.69 14.36 1.15
C ALA A 67 16.45 13.18 0.53
N ARG A 68 17.54 12.72 1.16
CA ARG A 68 18.28 11.51 0.74
C ARG A 68 17.53 10.22 1.10
N PHE A 69 16.77 10.22 2.20
CA PHE A 69 16.00 9.07 2.65
C PHE A 69 14.60 8.95 2.02
N LEU A 70 14.14 9.93 1.26
CA LEU A 70 12.81 9.89 0.61
C LEU A 70 12.56 8.59 -0.18
N LYS A 71 13.57 8.10 -0.92
CA LYS A 71 13.49 6.80 -1.61
C LYS A 71 13.20 5.64 -0.66
N LEU A 72 13.91 5.61 0.46
CA LEU A 72 13.77 4.58 1.50
C LEU A 72 12.38 4.66 2.14
N ILE A 73 11.87 5.87 2.38
CA ILE A 73 10.55 6.08 2.99
C ILE A 73 9.44 5.57 2.06
N ILE A 74 9.52 5.88 0.77
CA ILE A 74 8.57 5.36 -0.23
C ILE A 74 8.69 3.83 -0.36
N PHE A 75 9.91 3.29 -0.25
CA PHE A 75 10.12 1.84 -0.24
C PHE A 75 9.52 1.17 1.02
N ILE A 76 9.61 1.80 2.19
CA ILE A 76 8.93 1.32 3.41
C ILE A 76 7.41 1.37 3.21
N CYS A 77 6.87 2.39 2.54
CA CYS A 77 5.45 2.44 2.18
C CYS A 77 5.04 1.23 1.34
N PHE A 78 5.85 0.84 0.34
CA PHE A 78 5.66 -0.41 -0.41
C PHE A 78 5.62 -1.64 0.50
N LEU A 79 6.58 -1.78 1.43
CA LEU A 79 6.61 -2.91 2.36
C LEU A 79 5.34 -2.96 3.22
N MET A 80 4.80 -1.81 3.63
CA MET A 80 3.55 -1.77 4.39
C MET A 80 2.34 -2.24 3.59
N TRP A 81 2.24 -1.86 2.31
CA TRP A 81 1.18 -2.38 1.42
C TRP A 81 1.30 -3.88 1.18
N LEU A 82 2.54 -4.36 0.99
CA LEU A 82 2.80 -5.79 0.85
C LEU A 82 2.45 -6.56 2.14
N MET A 83 2.81 -6.02 3.30
CA MET A 83 2.46 -6.63 4.59
C MET A 83 0.95 -6.65 4.82
N ALA A 84 0.22 -5.61 4.44
CA ALA A 84 -1.24 -5.58 4.52
C ALA A 84 -1.86 -6.68 3.66
N LEU A 85 -1.34 -6.90 2.45
CA LEU A 85 -1.74 -8.00 1.59
C LEU A 85 -1.48 -9.37 2.24
N LEU A 86 -0.28 -9.58 2.78
CA LEU A 86 0.07 -10.85 3.43
C LEU A 86 -0.82 -11.14 4.65
N PHE A 87 -1.07 -10.13 5.49
CA PHE A 87 -2.00 -10.27 6.62
C PHE A 87 -3.44 -10.52 6.19
N TYR A 88 -3.87 -9.93 5.07
CA TYR A 88 -5.18 -10.20 4.50
C TYR A 88 -5.28 -11.66 4.04
N ILE A 89 -4.34 -12.14 3.23
CA ILE A 89 -4.31 -13.54 2.77
C ILE A 89 -4.26 -14.51 3.96
N ALA A 90 -3.41 -14.24 4.95
CA ALA A 90 -3.33 -15.05 6.17
C ALA A 90 -4.67 -15.09 6.94
N SER A 91 -5.42 -13.99 6.95
CA SER A 91 -6.75 -13.94 7.58
C SER A 91 -7.83 -14.69 6.79
N GLN A 92 -7.58 -15.02 5.53
CA GLN A 92 -8.52 -15.70 4.63
C GLN A 92 -8.09 -17.13 4.31
N VAL A 93 -7.19 -17.75 5.09
CA VAL A 93 -6.70 -19.12 4.84
C VAL A 93 -7.83 -20.15 4.83
N ASN A 94 -8.79 -20.04 5.74
CA ASN A 94 -9.94 -20.95 5.80
C ASN A 94 -10.86 -20.80 4.58
N TYR A 95 -11.08 -19.55 4.13
CA TYR A 95 -11.83 -19.25 2.92
C TYR A 95 -11.13 -19.79 1.67
N LEU A 96 -9.81 -19.61 1.58
CA LEU A 96 -9.00 -20.19 0.50
C LEU A 96 -9.09 -21.72 0.50
N ALA A 97 -8.96 -22.34 1.67
CA ALA A 97 -9.08 -23.80 1.82
C ALA A 97 -10.46 -24.31 1.39
N SER A 98 -11.55 -23.63 1.74
CA SER A 98 -12.89 -24.07 1.34
C SER A 98 -13.10 -24.04 -0.17
N ILE A 99 -12.52 -23.03 -0.86
CA ILE A 99 -12.52 -22.94 -2.33
C ILE A 99 -11.70 -24.07 -2.96
N PHE A 100 -10.49 -24.34 -2.43
CA PHE A 100 -9.62 -25.38 -2.98
C PHE A 100 -10.17 -26.80 -2.78
N VAL A 101 -10.88 -27.03 -1.67
CA VAL A 101 -11.55 -28.31 -1.38
C VAL A 101 -12.94 -28.37 -2.04
N GLY A 102 -13.48 -27.24 -2.51
CA GLY A 102 -14.74 -27.17 -3.25
C GLY A 102 -15.99 -27.29 -2.37
N ILE A 103 -15.91 -26.95 -1.08
CA ILE A 103 -17.02 -27.09 -0.12
C ILE A 103 -18.12 -26.06 -0.41
N ASP A 104 -17.74 -24.79 -0.58
CA ASP A 104 -18.68 -23.66 -0.80
C ASP A 104 -18.65 -23.15 -2.25
N GLY A 105 -18.16 -23.98 -3.17
CA GLY A 105 -17.89 -23.64 -4.57
C GLY A 105 -16.44 -23.26 -4.84
N THR A 106 -16.06 -23.24 -6.12
CA THR A 106 -14.66 -23.09 -6.57
C THR A 106 -14.32 -21.66 -7.02
N LYS A 107 -15.20 -20.69 -6.76
CA LYS A 107 -15.06 -19.32 -7.26
C LYS A 107 -14.67 -18.35 -6.14
N PHE A 108 -13.70 -17.50 -6.44
CA PHE A 108 -13.39 -16.34 -5.60
C PHE A 108 -14.53 -15.32 -5.64
N THR A 109 -14.83 -14.72 -4.49
CA THR A 109 -15.82 -13.66 -4.39
C THR A 109 -15.23 -12.36 -4.94
N ALA A 110 -16.10 -11.46 -5.40
CA ALA A 110 -15.68 -10.20 -5.99
C ALA A 110 -14.89 -9.34 -5.00
N GLU A 111 -15.29 -9.35 -3.72
CA GLU A 111 -14.67 -8.58 -2.64
C GLU A 111 -13.22 -9.04 -2.42
N PHE A 112 -12.99 -10.36 -2.38
CA PHE A 112 -11.65 -10.93 -2.22
C PHE A 112 -10.73 -10.47 -3.37
N ILE A 113 -11.23 -10.55 -4.61
CA ILE A 113 -10.49 -10.16 -5.80
C ILE A 113 -10.16 -8.65 -5.76
N ILE A 114 -11.14 -7.81 -5.42
CA ILE A 114 -10.96 -6.36 -5.36
C ILE A 114 -9.89 -5.99 -4.32
N ILE A 115 -9.96 -6.54 -3.11
CA ILE A 115 -9.00 -6.24 -2.03
C ILE A 115 -7.58 -6.65 -2.46
N VAL A 116 -7.42 -7.88 -2.97
CA VAL A 116 -6.10 -8.39 -3.39
C VAL A 116 -5.53 -7.56 -4.54
N LEU A 117 -6.32 -7.28 -5.58
CA LEU A 117 -5.87 -6.50 -6.71
C LEU A 117 -5.47 -5.08 -6.30
N PHE A 118 -6.26 -4.44 -5.45
CA PHE A 118 -6.02 -3.05 -5.08
C PHE A 118 -4.80 -2.91 -4.17
N LEU A 119 -4.57 -3.86 -3.25
CA LEU A 119 -3.34 -3.92 -2.46
C LEU A 119 -2.11 -4.23 -3.32
N LEU A 120 -2.23 -5.11 -4.31
CA LEU A 120 -1.15 -5.39 -5.26
C LEU A 120 -0.81 -4.16 -6.11
N ILE A 121 -1.83 -3.44 -6.61
CA ILE A 121 -1.64 -2.20 -7.36
C ILE A 121 -0.99 -1.14 -6.46
N ALA A 122 -1.46 -0.99 -5.22
CA ALA A 122 -0.87 -0.05 -4.27
C ALA A 122 0.61 -0.36 -3.99
N ALA A 123 0.95 -1.64 -3.76
CA ALA A 123 2.34 -2.08 -3.60
C ALA A 123 3.16 -1.84 -4.87
N GLY A 124 2.65 -2.22 -6.05
CA GLY A 124 3.33 -2.01 -7.32
C GLY A 124 3.60 -0.54 -7.64
N CYS A 125 2.61 0.33 -7.40
CA CYS A 125 2.72 1.76 -7.60
C CYS A 125 3.74 2.40 -6.64
N THR A 126 3.75 2.02 -5.36
CA THR A 126 4.74 2.53 -4.40
C THR A 126 6.15 2.01 -4.68
N LEU A 127 6.29 0.76 -5.13
CA LEU A 127 7.57 0.23 -5.58
C LEU A 127 8.09 1.02 -6.79
N ALA A 128 7.26 1.22 -7.81
CA ALA A 128 7.60 2.03 -8.98
C ALA A 128 7.95 3.48 -8.59
N ALA A 129 7.19 4.07 -7.67
CA ALA A 129 7.47 5.40 -7.13
C ALA A 129 8.85 5.45 -6.48
N SER A 130 9.22 4.45 -5.68
CA SER A 130 10.52 4.39 -5.00
C SER A 130 11.70 4.32 -5.97
N ILE A 131 11.55 3.59 -7.09
CA ILE A 131 12.56 3.45 -8.15
C ILE A 131 12.72 4.76 -8.93
N VAL A 132 11.61 5.40 -9.31
CA VAL A 132 11.59 6.61 -10.16
C VAL A 132 11.92 7.88 -9.36
N CYS A 133 11.68 7.89 -8.05
CA CYS A 133 12.00 9.00 -7.18
C CYS A 133 13.50 9.33 -7.30
N ARG A 134 13.86 10.59 -7.56
CA ARG A 134 15.25 11.07 -7.49
C ARG A 134 15.41 11.91 -6.22
N PRO A 135 16.51 11.77 -5.45
CA PRO A 135 16.72 12.57 -4.25
C PRO A 135 16.71 14.06 -4.62
N CYS A 136 15.95 14.88 -3.88
CA CYS A 136 15.89 16.34 -4.11
C CYS A 136 17.27 17.03 -3.98
N ALA A 137 18.25 16.38 -3.34
CA ALA A 137 19.58 16.95 -3.06
C ALA A 137 20.40 17.34 -4.30
N LYS A 138 20.08 16.85 -5.51
CA LYS A 138 20.83 17.21 -6.72
C LYS A 138 20.42 18.53 -7.38
N GLU A 139 19.27 19.11 -7.03
CA GLU A 139 18.87 20.43 -7.57
C GLU A 139 19.53 21.58 -6.81
N ALA A 140 19.78 21.45 -5.50
CA ALA A 140 20.49 22.46 -4.71
C ALA A 140 21.97 22.64 -5.06
N ALA A 141 22.58 21.67 -5.78
CA ALA A 141 23.97 21.74 -6.22
C ALA A 141 24.15 22.36 -7.61
N ASN A 142 23.06 22.62 -8.34
CA ASN A 142 23.09 23.18 -9.69
C ASN A 142 22.65 24.66 -9.74
N GLU A 143 22.36 25.24 -8.57
CA GLU A 143 21.97 26.66 -8.37
C GLU A 143 23.02 27.43 -7.55
N ARG A 144 24.24 26.89 -7.38
CA ARG A 144 25.38 27.59 -6.77
C ARG A 144 26.53 27.73 -7.76
#